data_AF-A0A800DJG2-F1
#
_entry.id   AF-A0A800DJG2-F1
#
_cell.length_a   1.000
_cell.length_b   1.000
_cell.length_c   1.000
_cell.angle_alpha   90.00
_cell.angle_beta   90.00
_cell.angle_gamma   90.00
#
_symmetry.space_group_name_H-M   'P 1'
#
loop_
_entity.id
_entity.type
_entity.pdbx_description
1 polymer ?
#
loop_
_entity_poly.entity_id
_entity_poly.type
_entity_poly.pdbx_seq_one_letter_code
_entity_poly.pdbx_strand_id
1 'polypeptide(L)'
;MIDQPGNNGSFPDATKISCSMADIAEVSQNLITDFLARQTSQKSEQGRKSLDPLNIGGAFMEMTTRLMADPAKLMQANMKLWQDYTSLWQNAATQMMGGETEHAVTPEPGDRRFKDASWNENDIFDYTKQSYLLTSRWLQSTVTGVEGLDAKDAQKVDF
;
A
#
# COMPACT_ATOMS: atom_id res chain seq x y z
N MET A 1 0.18 -45.30 31.67
CA MET A 1 -0.19 -43.95 32.12
C MET A 1 0.53 -42.95 31.23
N ILE A 2 -0.08 -42.58 30.10
CA ILE A 2 0.26 -41.39 29.31
C ILE A 2 -1.07 -40.91 28.72
N ASP A 3 -1.61 -39.84 29.29
CA ASP A 3 -2.76 -39.11 28.79
C ASP A 3 -2.42 -38.41 27.47
N GLN A 4 -3.27 -38.57 26.45
CA GLN A 4 -3.34 -37.67 25.27
C GLN A 4 -4.57 -36.76 25.44
N PRO A 5 -4.44 -35.42 25.45
CA PRO A 5 -5.60 -34.54 25.44
C PRO A 5 -6.05 -34.23 24.01
N GLY A 6 -7.33 -34.50 23.75
CA GLY A 6 -8.27 -33.47 23.31
C GLY A 6 -8.18 -32.96 21.87
N ASN A 7 -8.93 -33.63 20.99
CA ASN A 7 -9.47 -33.15 19.72
C ASN A 7 -10.41 -31.92 19.88
N ASN A 8 -10.24 -30.87 19.05
CA ASN A 8 -11.29 -30.14 18.29
C ASN A 8 -10.86 -28.69 17.94
N GLY A 9 -10.22 -28.51 16.80
CA GLY A 9 -10.22 -27.21 16.10
C GLY A 9 -11.60 -26.99 15.49
N SER A 10 -12.54 -26.41 16.24
CA SER A 10 -13.85 -26.07 15.71
C SER A 10 -13.68 -24.98 14.64
N PHE A 11 -13.90 -25.35 13.38
CA PHE A 11 -14.25 -24.36 12.36
C PHE A 11 -15.43 -23.52 12.88
N PRO A 12 -15.46 -22.21 12.61
CA PRO A 12 -16.61 -21.38 12.97
C PRO A 12 -17.87 -21.99 12.32
N ASP A 13 -18.89 -22.22 13.15
CA ASP A 13 -20.18 -22.76 12.74
C ASP A 13 -20.72 -21.97 11.54
N ALA A 14 -20.83 -22.64 10.39
CA ALA A 14 -21.20 -22.02 9.11
C ALA A 14 -22.57 -21.30 9.19
N THR A 15 -23.43 -21.72 10.12
CA THR A 15 -24.71 -21.06 10.38
C THR A 15 -24.52 -19.72 11.10
N LYS A 16 -23.59 -19.62 12.05
CA LYS A 16 -23.26 -18.36 12.74
C LYS A 16 -22.61 -17.34 11.80
N ILE A 17 -21.80 -17.80 10.85
CA ILE A 17 -21.21 -16.94 9.81
C ILE A 17 -22.33 -16.40 8.91
N SER A 18 -23.24 -17.26 8.46
CA SER A 18 -24.38 -16.86 7.63
C SER A 18 -25.29 -15.84 8.33
N CYS A 19 -25.59 -16.03 9.62
CA CYS A 19 -26.36 -15.06 10.39
C CYS A 19 -25.61 -13.72 10.53
N SER A 20 -24.31 -13.76 10.86
CA SER A 20 -23.51 -12.54 10.97
C SER A 20 -23.43 -11.78 9.64
N MET A 21 -23.36 -12.49 8.51
CA MET A 21 -23.40 -11.87 7.18
C MET A 21 -24.75 -11.22 6.86
N ALA A 22 -25.86 -11.82 7.32
CA ALA A 22 -27.19 -11.22 7.17
C ALA A 22 -27.33 -9.93 7.98
N ASP A 23 -26.86 -9.94 9.23
CA ASP A 23 -26.86 -8.76 10.10
C ASP A 23 -25.99 -7.63 9.52
N ILE A 24 -24.81 -7.97 9.00
CA ILE A 24 -23.91 -7.01 8.31
C ILE A 24 -24.59 -6.45 7.06
N ALA A 25 -25.27 -7.29 6.28
CA ALA A 25 -25.95 -6.87 5.06
C ALA A 25 -27.07 -5.87 5.38
N GLU A 26 -27.88 -6.13 6.41
CA GLU A 26 -28.96 -5.24 6.85
C GLU A 26 -28.42 -3.87 7.31
N VAL A 27 -27.39 -3.87 8.16
CA VAL A 27 -26.74 -2.62 8.61
C VAL A 27 -26.13 -1.87 7.43
N SER A 28 -25.48 -2.57 6.51
CA SER A 28 -24.86 -1.95 5.33
C SER A 28 -25.88 -1.31 4.39
N GLN A 29 -27.04 -1.94 4.18
CA GLN A 29 -28.13 -1.40 3.34
C GLN A 29 -28.68 -0.09 3.91
N ASN A 30 -28.92 -0.07 5.23
CA ASN A 30 -29.40 1.13 5.92
C ASN A 30 -28.37 2.27 5.82
N LEU A 31 -27.09 1.96 6.01
CA LEU A 31 -26.00 2.94 5.98
C LEU A 31 -25.79 3.52 4.57
N ILE A 32 -25.88 2.69 3.52
CA ILE A 32 -25.83 3.13 2.12
C ILE A 32 -27.04 4.01 1.79
N THR A 33 -28.24 3.64 2.24
CA THR A 33 -29.47 4.39 1.99
C THR A 33 -29.41 5.78 2.64
N ASP A 34 -29.00 5.84 3.91
CA ASP A 34 -28.80 7.10 4.63
C ASP A 34 -27.71 7.97 3.99
N PHE A 35 -26.61 7.36 3.55
CA PHE A 35 -25.54 8.06 2.84
C PHE A 35 -26.03 8.66 1.52
N LEU A 36 -26.77 7.90 0.71
CA LEU A 36 -27.33 8.37 -0.57
C LEU A 36 -28.34 9.50 -0.36
N ALA A 37 -29.21 9.41 0.65
CA ALA A 37 -30.18 10.45 0.99
C ALA A 37 -29.49 11.75 1.43
N ARG A 38 -28.41 11.65 2.22
CA ARG A 38 -27.61 12.82 2.64
C ARG A 38 -26.80 13.39 1.49
N GLN A 39 -26.19 12.55 0.66
CA GLN A 39 -25.36 12.99 -0.47
C GLN A 39 -26.19 13.71 -1.56
N THR A 40 -27.40 13.23 -1.83
CA THR A 40 -28.33 13.89 -2.77
C THR A 40 -28.82 15.23 -2.25
N SER A 41 -29.12 15.33 -0.95
CA SER A 41 -29.53 16.57 -0.28
C SER A 41 -28.37 17.59 -0.12
N GLN A 42 -27.13 17.11 0.02
CA GLN A 42 -25.95 17.96 0.20
C GLN A 42 -25.36 18.44 -1.14
N LYS A 43 -25.60 17.70 -2.24
CA LYS A 43 -25.20 18.10 -3.61
C LYS A 43 -25.98 19.30 -4.17
N SER A 44 -27.17 19.63 -3.64
CA SER A 44 -27.99 20.74 -4.13
C SER A 44 -27.69 22.09 -3.49
N GLU A 45 -27.10 22.15 -2.29
CA GLU A 45 -27.01 23.39 -1.49
C GLU A 45 -25.58 23.94 -1.28
N GLN A 46 -24.52 23.13 -1.40
CA GLN A 46 -23.16 23.60 -1.10
C GLN A 46 -22.10 23.14 -2.12
N GLY A 47 -21.65 24.09 -2.93
CA GLY A 47 -20.21 24.34 -3.02
C GLY A 47 -19.38 23.40 -3.90
N ARG A 48 -19.73 23.27 -5.18
CA ARG A 48 -18.76 22.83 -6.23
C ARG A 48 -17.61 23.83 -6.47
N LYS A 49 -17.39 24.80 -5.57
CA LYS A 49 -16.36 25.86 -5.67
C LYS A 49 -15.72 26.09 -4.29
N SER A 50 -14.61 25.41 -4.01
CA SER A 50 -13.39 25.98 -3.36
C SER A 50 -12.57 25.00 -2.52
N LEU A 51 -12.99 23.76 -2.27
CA LEU A 51 -12.20 22.87 -1.39
C LEU A 51 -10.90 22.36 -2.03
N ASP A 52 -10.81 22.31 -3.37
CA ASP A 52 -9.62 21.81 -4.06
C ASP A 52 -9.45 22.47 -5.45
N PRO A 53 -8.80 23.65 -5.51
CA PRO A 53 -8.58 24.39 -6.76
C PRO A 53 -7.69 23.64 -7.77
N LEU A 54 -6.90 22.66 -7.32
CA LEU A 54 -5.94 21.91 -8.14
C LEU A 54 -6.42 20.49 -8.51
N ASN A 55 -7.61 20.10 -8.03
CA ASN A 55 -8.21 18.78 -8.20
C ASN A 55 -7.30 17.61 -7.73
N ILE A 56 -6.51 17.84 -6.68
CA ILE A 56 -5.62 16.83 -6.07
C ILE A 56 -6.44 15.66 -5.49
N GLY A 57 -7.53 15.95 -4.78
CA GLY A 57 -8.43 14.94 -4.21
C GLY A 57 -9.16 14.15 -5.30
N GLY A 58 -9.54 14.81 -6.40
CA GLY A 58 -10.11 14.12 -7.56
C GLY A 58 -9.11 13.16 -8.21
N ALA A 59 -7.89 13.62 -8.46
CA ALA A 59 -6.81 12.79 -9.02
C ALA A 59 -6.47 11.60 -8.11
N PHE A 60 -6.42 11.80 -6.80
CA PHE A 60 -6.20 10.72 -5.83
C PHE A 60 -7.32 9.67 -5.83
N MET A 61 -8.58 10.10 -5.88
CA MET A 61 -9.72 9.18 -5.97
C MET A 61 -9.74 8.42 -7.29
N GLU A 62 -9.38 9.06 -8.40
CA GLU A 62 -9.31 8.44 -9.72
C GLU A 62 -8.18 7.41 -9.80
N MET A 63 -7.00 7.76 -9.27
CA MET A 63 -5.87 6.84 -9.09
C MET A 63 -6.27 5.64 -8.24
N THR A 64 -6.88 5.85 -7.08
CA THR A 64 -7.33 4.77 -6.17
C THR A 64 -8.36 3.87 -6.85
N THR A 65 -9.33 4.45 -7.57
CA THR A 65 -10.36 3.70 -8.31
C THR A 65 -9.73 2.83 -9.38
N ARG A 66 -8.76 3.36 -10.14
CA ARG A 66 -8.08 2.60 -11.19
C ARG A 66 -7.15 1.52 -10.63
N LEU A 67 -6.45 1.80 -9.52
CA LEU A 67 -5.67 0.78 -8.80
C LEU A 67 -6.57 -0.39 -8.38
N MET A 68 -7.75 -0.10 -7.83
CA MET A 68 -8.73 -1.13 -7.46
C MET A 68 -9.35 -1.85 -8.66
N ALA A 69 -9.39 -1.21 -9.83
CA ALA A 69 -9.90 -1.82 -11.07
C ALA A 69 -8.93 -2.85 -11.68
N ASP A 70 -7.65 -2.80 -11.33
CA ASP A 70 -6.63 -3.76 -11.78
C ASP A 70 -5.95 -4.48 -10.59
N PRO A 71 -6.67 -5.39 -9.91
CA PRO A 71 -6.11 -6.14 -8.79
C PRO A 71 -4.95 -7.06 -9.21
N ALA A 72 -4.87 -7.43 -10.49
CA ALA A 72 -3.80 -8.28 -11.01
C ALA A 72 -2.46 -7.53 -11.06
N LYS A 73 -2.43 -6.29 -11.56
CA LYS A 73 -1.23 -5.44 -11.52
C LYS A 73 -0.81 -5.12 -10.09
N LEU A 74 -1.77 -4.83 -9.20
CA LEU A 74 -1.48 -4.64 -7.78
C LEU A 74 -0.83 -5.88 -7.15
N MET A 75 -1.34 -7.07 -7.45
CA MET A 75 -0.77 -8.31 -6.92
C MET A 75 0.64 -8.56 -7.45
N GLN A 76 0.89 -8.32 -8.74
CA GLN A 76 2.23 -8.43 -9.33
C GLN A 76 3.22 -7.43 -8.70
N ALA A 77 2.80 -6.18 -8.51
CA ALA A 77 3.61 -5.17 -7.84
C ALA A 77 3.94 -5.58 -6.39
N ASN A 78 2.98 -6.12 -5.65
CA ASN A 78 3.21 -6.65 -4.30
C ASN A 78 4.19 -7.84 -4.33
N MET A 79 4.01 -8.80 -5.23
CA MET A 79 4.93 -9.95 -5.36
C MET A 79 6.36 -9.49 -5.65
N LYS A 80 6.53 -8.49 -6.52
CA LYS A 80 7.84 -7.89 -6.79
C LYS A 80 8.44 -7.23 -5.54
N LEU A 81 7.64 -6.45 -4.80
CA LEU A 81 8.10 -5.82 -3.55
C LEU A 81 8.58 -6.87 -2.55
N TRP A 82 7.84 -7.97 -2.38
CA TRP A 82 8.23 -9.07 -1.49
C TRP A 82 9.55 -9.71 -1.90
N GLN A 83 9.77 -9.94 -3.20
CA GLN A 83 11.04 -10.46 -3.71
C GLN A 83 12.19 -9.50 -3.41
N ASP A 84 12.02 -8.21 -3.72
CA ASP A 84 13.06 -7.21 -3.51
C ASP A 84 13.39 -7.04 -2.00
N TYR A 85 12.39 -7.09 -1.12
CA TYR A 85 12.60 -7.09 0.34
C TYR A 85 13.34 -8.33 0.84
N THR A 86 13.04 -9.48 0.24
CA THR A 86 13.70 -10.75 0.58
C THR A 86 15.18 -10.68 0.21
N SER A 87 15.49 -10.17 -0.98
CA SER A 87 16.88 -9.92 -1.40
C SER A 87 17.58 -8.90 -0.50
N LEU A 88 16.89 -7.81 -0.12
CA LEU A 88 17.45 -6.80 0.78
C LEU A 88 17.81 -7.40 2.15
N TRP A 89 16.93 -8.21 2.73
CA TRP A 89 17.19 -8.87 4.01
C TRP A 89 18.34 -9.88 3.92
N GLN A 90 18.43 -10.66 2.84
CA GLN A 90 19.56 -11.58 2.61
C GLN A 90 20.89 -10.85 2.52
N ASN A 91 20.92 -9.71 1.81
CA ASN A 91 22.12 -8.88 1.69
C ASN A 91 22.51 -8.31 3.06
N ALA A 92 21.55 -7.75 3.80
CA ALA A 92 21.80 -7.23 5.14
C ALA A 92 22.32 -8.31 6.10
N ALA A 93 21.73 -9.51 6.08
CA ALA A 93 22.21 -10.63 6.89
C ALA A 93 23.65 -11.04 6.53
N THR A 94 23.99 -11.00 5.24
CA THR A 94 25.33 -11.33 4.76
C THR A 94 26.36 -10.26 5.18
N GLN A 95 26.02 -8.98 5.08
CA GLN A 95 26.87 -7.88 5.56
C GLN A 95 27.12 -7.95 7.07
N MET A 96 26.08 -8.25 7.87
CA MET A 96 26.23 -8.42 9.31
C MET A 96 27.16 -9.59 9.68
N MET A 97 27.29 -10.60 8.82
CA MET A 97 28.24 -11.71 8.98
C MET A 97 29.65 -11.39 8.46
N GLY A 98 29.90 -10.15 8.01
CA GLY A 98 31.18 -9.69 7.47
C GLY A 98 31.42 -10.03 6.00
N GLY A 99 30.38 -10.42 5.26
CA GLY A 99 30.44 -10.60 3.81
C GLY A 99 30.25 -9.28 3.06
N GLU A 100 30.90 -9.13 1.91
CA GLU A 100 30.64 -8.01 1.01
C GLU A 100 29.42 -8.34 0.13
N THR A 101 28.45 -7.43 0.07
CA THR A 101 27.32 -7.53 -0.85
C THR A 101 27.10 -6.22 -1.58
N GLU A 102 26.73 -6.28 -2.86
CA GLU A 102 26.25 -5.11 -3.57
C GLU A 102 24.93 -4.60 -2.96
N HIS A 103 24.79 -3.28 -2.87
CA HIS A 103 23.53 -2.66 -2.46
C HIS A 103 22.43 -3.06 -3.43
N ALA A 104 21.32 -3.60 -2.91
CA ALA A 104 20.18 -4.00 -3.73
C ALA A 104 19.54 -2.78 -4.43
N VAL A 105 19.64 -1.60 -3.81
CA VAL A 105 19.02 -0.36 -4.30
C VAL A 105 19.95 0.83 -4.03
N THR A 106 20.40 1.50 -5.09
CA THR A 106 21.20 2.73 -4.99
C THR A 106 20.34 3.98 -5.17
N PRO A 107 20.62 5.08 -4.43
CA PRO A 107 19.93 6.35 -4.61
C PRO A 107 20.21 6.97 -5.99
N GLU A 108 19.28 7.79 -6.47
CA GLU A 108 19.47 8.53 -7.73
C GLU A 108 20.64 9.52 -7.64
N PRO A 109 21.37 9.77 -8.74
CA PRO A 109 22.44 10.75 -8.78
C PRO A 109 21.93 12.13 -8.33
N GLY A 110 22.50 12.66 -7.25
CA GLY A 110 22.13 13.98 -6.71
C GLY A 110 21.12 13.95 -5.54
N ASP A 111 20.69 12.77 -5.09
CA ASP A 111 19.85 12.66 -3.90
C ASP A 111 20.60 13.13 -2.63
N ARG A 112 20.19 14.29 -2.12
CA ARG A 112 20.82 14.92 -0.94
C ARG A 112 20.45 14.24 0.37
N ARG A 113 19.42 13.38 0.39
CA ARG A 113 18.93 12.70 1.61
C ARG A 113 19.97 11.74 2.20
N PHE A 114 20.78 11.12 1.35
CA PHE A 114 21.76 10.09 1.72
C PHE A 114 23.22 10.54 1.53
N LYS A 115 23.48 11.84 1.63
CA LYS A 115 24.81 12.42 1.38
C LYS A 115 25.83 12.13 2.50
N ASP A 116 25.36 11.93 3.73
CA ASP A 116 26.24 11.64 4.87
C ASP A 116 26.87 10.25 4.75
N ALA A 117 28.16 10.14 5.06
CA ALA A 117 28.90 8.88 4.97
C ALA A 117 28.32 7.79 5.89
N SER A 118 27.71 8.18 7.00
CA SER A 118 27.05 7.27 7.95
C SER A 118 25.97 6.41 7.29
N TRP A 119 25.33 6.90 6.21
CA TRP A 119 24.33 6.14 5.46
C TRP A 119 24.91 4.96 4.65
N ASN A 120 26.23 4.91 4.43
CA ASN A 120 26.92 3.83 3.72
C ASN A 120 27.84 3.02 4.65
N GLU A 121 28.37 3.66 5.70
CA GLU A 121 29.32 3.03 6.64
C GLU A 121 28.62 2.23 7.75
N ASN A 122 27.36 2.53 8.04
CA ASN A 122 26.60 1.85 9.08
C ASN A 122 25.53 0.94 8.46
N ASP A 123 25.64 -0.37 8.68
CA ASP A 123 24.74 -1.39 8.11
C ASP A 123 23.26 -1.14 8.41
N ILE A 124 22.94 -0.59 9.60
CA ILE A 124 21.55 -0.29 9.99
C ILE A 124 21.03 0.90 9.19
N PHE A 125 21.85 1.93 9.01
CA PHE A 125 21.47 3.11 8.25
C PHE A 125 21.40 2.79 6.75
N ASP A 126 22.31 1.96 6.24
CA ASP A 126 22.28 1.48 4.87
C ASP A 126 21.02 0.65 4.59
N TYR A 127 20.66 -0.29 5.47
CA TYR A 127 19.40 -1.03 5.38
C TYR A 127 18.16 -0.12 5.40
N THR A 128 18.15 0.89 6.28
CA THR A 128 17.05 1.86 6.37
C THR A 128 16.93 2.68 5.09
N LYS A 129 18.04 3.16 4.54
CA LYS A 129 18.10 3.85 3.25
C LYS A 129 17.56 2.96 2.12
N GLN A 130 18.06 1.73 2.02
CA GLN A 130 17.68 0.81 0.95
C GLN A 130 16.20 0.41 1.02
N SER A 131 15.65 0.15 2.20
CA SER A 131 14.22 -0.17 2.38
C SER A 131 13.32 1.02 2.03
N TYR A 132 13.72 2.24 2.37
CA TYR A 132 13.03 3.46 1.97
C TYR A 132 13.04 3.66 0.44
N LEU A 133 14.21 3.53 -0.20
CA LEU A 133 14.34 3.65 -1.65
C LEU A 133 13.54 2.58 -2.39
N LEU A 134 13.51 1.36 -1.85
CA LEU A 134 12.73 0.28 -2.42
C LEU A 134 11.23 0.58 -2.38
N THR A 135 10.73 1.01 -1.22
CA THR A 135 9.30 1.31 -1.03
C THR A 135 8.85 2.51 -1.85
N SER A 136 9.67 3.56 -1.91
CA SER A 136 9.36 4.76 -2.70
C SER A 136 9.32 4.46 -4.20
N ARG A 137 10.29 3.70 -4.73
CA ARG A 137 10.27 3.25 -6.14
C ARG A 137 9.09 2.33 -6.43
N TRP A 138 8.76 1.41 -5.53
CA TRP A 138 7.59 0.57 -5.66
C TRP A 138 6.30 1.39 -5.70
N LEU A 139 6.16 2.37 -4.80
CA LEU A 139 4.99 3.23 -4.76
C LEU A 139 4.87 4.03 -6.05
N GLN A 140 5.94 4.72 -6.47
CA GLN A 140 5.99 5.45 -7.73
C GLN A 140 5.63 4.55 -8.91
N SER A 141 6.27 3.38 -9.05
CA SER A 141 5.99 2.43 -10.12
C SER A 141 4.53 1.93 -10.10
N THR A 142 3.95 1.76 -8.92
CA THR A 142 2.56 1.33 -8.76
C THR A 142 1.60 2.44 -9.19
N VAL A 143 1.90 3.70 -8.83
CA VAL A 143 1.12 4.88 -9.25
C VAL A 143 1.22 5.11 -10.76
N THR A 144 2.43 5.06 -11.33
CA THR A 144 2.67 5.32 -12.75
C THR A 144 2.24 4.16 -13.64
N GLY A 145 2.19 2.93 -13.11
CA GLY A 145 1.71 1.73 -13.81
C GLY A 145 0.19 1.68 -13.99
N VAL A 146 -0.55 2.61 -13.40
CA VAL A 146 -1.99 2.80 -13.62
C VAL A 146 -2.20 3.38 -15.02
N GLU A 147 -2.64 2.55 -15.97
CA GLU A 147 -2.96 3.00 -17.32
C GLU A 147 -4.01 4.11 -17.30
N GLY A 148 -3.69 5.25 -17.93
CA GLY A 148 -4.61 6.37 -18.12
C GLY A 148 -4.51 7.53 -17.13
N LEU A 149 -3.52 7.55 -16.23
CA LEU A 149 -3.17 8.81 -15.56
C LEU A 149 -2.42 9.72 -16.56
N ASP A 150 -2.95 10.91 -16.80
CA ASP A 150 -2.24 11.95 -17.56
C ASP A 150 -0.90 12.23 -16.86
N ALA A 151 0.17 12.44 -17.64
CA ALA A 151 1.52 12.69 -17.11
C ALA A 151 1.54 13.86 -16.11
N LYS A 152 0.60 14.79 -16.29
CA LYS A 152 0.38 15.97 -15.44
C LYS A 152 -0.21 15.64 -14.07
N ASP A 153 -1.01 14.58 -13.96
CA ASP A 153 -1.57 14.13 -12.67
C ASP A 153 -0.62 13.16 -11.97
N ALA A 154 0.14 12.34 -12.71
CA ALA A 154 1.21 11.53 -12.14
C ALA A 154 2.26 12.40 -11.43
N GLN A 155 2.63 13.54 -12.03
CA GLN A 155 3.59 14.48 -11.45
C GLN A 155 3.06 15.24 -10.22
N LYS A 156 1.74 15.30 -10.00
CA LYS A 156 1.16 15.87 -8.76
C LYS A 156 1.20 14.89 -7.59
N VAL A 157 1.33 13.59 -7.89
CA VAL A 157 1.39 12.50 -6.90
C VAL A 157 2.85 12.11 -6.62
N ASP A 158 3.78 12.46 -7.52
CA ASP A 158 5.22 12.33 -7.32
C ASP A 158 5.72 13.47 -6.42
N PHE A 159 6.28 13.12 -5.26
CA PHE A 159 6.73 14.04 -4.20
C PHE A 159 8.25 14.15 -4.13
#